data_AF-A0A1B9LG78-F1
#
_entry.id   AF-A0A1B9LG78-F1
#
_cell.length_a   1.000
_cell.length_b   1.000
_cell.length_c   1.000
_cell.angle_alpha   90.00
_cell.angle_beta   90.00
_cell.angle_gamma   90.00
#
_symmetry.space_group_name_H-M   'P 1'
#
loop_
_entity.id
_entity.type
_entity.pdbx_description
1 polymer ?
#
loop_
_entity_poly.entity_id
_entity_poly.type
_entity_poly.pdbx_seq_one_letter_code
_entity_poly.pdbx_strand_id
1 'polypeptide(L)'
;MRQKLKSLWLTETIHLIETKSGRFADQDINRQVRVEQIPLTDRIVMRATMLSKQNGLYLAQKILLRSVKLSFALLLVLSIFLGSSLALGALSQNPINLYWALFSLLGVHLITLSIWLSSFLFFANFGGSLLIHCWLWLAKKLSQKKTVQQLIPAFVELFGVRIRWLIGFVLNLFWTVILSSALLVLVVLFSTKHYSFEWQTTLLSSDTVIALTHYLGYLPSLFGFEIPKDEVIKLSEHALSAGDVRSSWAVWLLGVFIVYGLVVRFLCMAFCGVNWLISCHRIELNIVHPDYQILANQLQPLFVNIEDADKLGNDGYQWHLPTHSIEDGEGAFLVAIDVQESWHSPESVSFLGFLNTREQRGNMLDYLQLIPAKKLLIAIDTDRTPDRGLLNFINQLINKSQQTRIWFINQGKQYHNWQSLSFQLAEPDWLIEDI
;
A
#
# COMPACT_ATOMS: atom_id res chain seq x y z
N MET A 1 7.08 0.83 14.09
CA MET A 1 6.77 0.87 12.65
C MET A 1 8.04 0.66 11.84
N ARG A 2 8.08 -0.36 10.97
CA ARG A 2 9.24 -0.71 10.12
C ARG A 2 9.52 0.35 9.06
N GLN A 3 10.76 0.41 8.57
CA GLN A 3 11.16 1.40 7.56
C GLN A 3 10.39 1.24 6.24
N LYS A 4 10.22 0.01 5.75
CA LYS A 4 9.38 -0.30 4.56
C LYS A 4 7.96 0.27 4.71
N LEU A 5 7.32 0.10 5.86
CA LEU A 5 5.97 0.61 6.06
C LEU A 5 5.91 2.15 6.09
N LYS A 6 6.93 2.80 6.66
CA LYS A 6 7.01 4.27 6.63
C LYS A 6 7.14 4.80 5.20
N SER A 7 7.93 4.12 4.35
CA SER A 7 8.11 4.53 2.96
C SER A 7 6.87 4.26 2.11
N LEU A 8 6.18 3.13 2.31
CA LEU A 8 4.86 2.87 1.70
C LEU A 8 3.83 3.94 2.11
N TRP A 9 3.79 4.31 3.39
CA TRP A 9 2.92 5.38 3.88
C TRP A 9 3.23 6.74 3.24
N LEU A 10 4.50 7.09 3.08
CA LEU A 10 4.88 8.31 2.35
C LEU A 10 4.49 8.24 0.87
N THR A 11 4.62 7.07 0.26
CA THR A 11 4.22 6.83 -1.14
C THR A 11 2.74 7.10 -1.32
N GLU A 12 1.90 6.53 -0.45
CA GLU A 12 0.46 6.77 -0.47
C GLU A 12 0.10 8.23 -0.16
N THR A 13 0.89 8.89 0.70
CA THR A 13 0.71 10.31 0.99
C THR A 13 0.98 11.19 -0.23
N ILE A 14 2.06 10.91 -0.96
CA ILE A 14 2.37 11.61 -2.20
C ILE A 14 1.26 11.34 -3.23
N HIS A 15 0.89 10.08 -3.41
CA HIS A 15 -0.19 9.68 -4.30
C HIS A 15 -1.48 10.48 -4.05
N LEU A 16 -1.96 10.51 -2.80
CA LEU A 16 -3.14 11.28 -2.42
C LEU A 16 -3.03 12.79 -2.65
N ILE A 17 -1.85 13.37 -2.45
CA ILE A 17 -1.64 14.79 -2.72
C ILE A 17 -1.69 15.04 -4.24
N GLU A 18 -1.08 14.17 -5.04
CA GLU A 18 -1.08 14.28 -6.50
C GLU A 18 -2.49 14.16 -7.09
N THR A 19 -3.30 13.23 -6.58
CA THR A 19 -4.70 13.07 -7.00
C THR A 19 -5.56 14.28 -6.64
N LYS A 20 -5.30 14.97 -5.52
CA LYS A 20 -6.13 16.10 -5.05
C LYS A 20 -5.66 17.48 -5.50
N SER A 21 -4.36 17.66 -5.72
CA SER A 21 -3.74 18.97 -5.93
C SER A 21 -2.89 19.05 -7.20
N GLY A 22 -2.84 17.97 -7.98
CA GLY A 22 -2.00 17.88 -9.17
C GLY A 22 -0.59 17.41 -8.84
N ARG A 23 0.17 17.03 -9.88
CA ARG A 23 1.50 16.43 -9.75
C ARG A 23 2.55 17.41 -9.27
N PHE A 24 3.53 16.89 -8.55
CA PHE A 24 4.71 17.65 -8.16
C PHE A 24 5.59 17.95 -9.38
N ALA A 25 6.32 19.07 -9.35
CA ALA A 25 7.38 19.35 -10.33
C ALA A 25 8.63 18.52 -9.98
N ASP A 26 8.73 17.31 -10.55
CA ASP A 26 9.62 16.26 -10.08
C ASP A 26 10.50 15.64 -11.17
N GLN A 27 10.70 16.35 -12.28
CA GLN A 27 11.42 15.84 -13.45
C GLN A 27 12.83 15.35 -13.11
N ASP A 28 13.56 16.05 -12.25
CA ASP A 28 14.92 15.66 -11.84
C ASP A 28 14.93 14.44 -10.93
N ILE A 29 13.94 14.30 -10.03
CA ILE A 29 13.77 13.08 -9.22
C ILE A 29 13.47 11.90 -10.12
N ASN A 30 12.57 12.07 -11.10
CA ASN A 30 12.23 11.01 -12.03
C ASN A 30 13.45 10.58 -12.86
N ARG A 31 14.30 11.53 -13.31
CA ARG A 31 15.57 11.22 -13.98
C ARG A 31 16.48 10.39 -13.08
N GLN A 32 16.70 10.79 -11.84
CA GLN A 32 17.54 10.07 -10.88
C GLN A 32 17.03 8.64 -10.63
N VAL A 33 15.72 8.51 -10.37
CA VAL A 33 15.10 7.21 -10.07
C VAL A 33 15.11 6.27 -11.29
N ARG A 34 15.01 6.79 -12.51
CA ARG A 34 15.05 5.98 -13.74
C ARG A 34 16.41 5.33 -14.04
N VAL A 35 17.50 5.90 -13.51
CA VAL A 35 18.86 5.33 -13.67
C VAL A 35 19.03 4.09 -12.79
N GLU A 36 18.29 4.00 -11.69
CA GLU A 36 18.35 2.88 -10.76
C GLU A 36 17.74 1.60 -11.36
N GLN A 37 18.54 0.53 -11.42
CA GLN A 37 18.11 -0.79 -11.88
C GLN A 37 17.42 -1.59 -10.77
N ILE A 38 16.42 -1.00 -10.13
CA ILE A 38 15.60 -1.62 -9.08
C ILE A 38 14.19 -1.91 -9.61
N PRO A 39 13.42 -2.83 -8.97
CA PRO A 39 12.05 -3.10 -9.33
C PRO A 39 11.19 -1.83 -9.36
N LEU A 40 10.16 -1.82 -10.21
CA LEU A 40 9.27 -0.66 -10.40
C LEU A 40 8.68 -0.14 -9.08
N THR A 41 8.26 -1.05 -8.19
CA THR A 41 7.76 -0.70 -6.85
C THR A 41 8.75 0.12 -6.06
N ASP A 42 10.02 -0.28 -6.09
CA ASP A 42 11.08 0.32 -5.31
C ASP A 42 11.46 1.68 -5.90
N ARG A 43 11.40 1.83 -7.24
CA ARG A 43 11.51 3.13 -7.92
C ARG A 43 10.39 4.09 -7.49
N ILE A 44 9.14 3.65 -7.48
CA ILE A 44 8.00 4.47 -7.04
C ILE A 44 8.19 4.90 -5.58
N VAL A 45 8.57 3.99 -4.70
CA VAL A 45 8.84 4.26 -3.28
C VAL A 45 10.02 5.22 -3.10
N MET A 46 11.08 5.06 -3.91
CA MET A 46 12.26 5.93 -3.89
C MET A 46 11.90 7.36 -4.32
N ARG A 47 11.16 7.51 -5.43
CA ARG A 47 10.61 8.80 -5.90
C ARG A 47 9.81 9.48 -4.79
N ALA A 48 8.84 8.78 -4.22
CA ALA A 48 8.00 9.34 -3.17
C ALA A 48 8.80 9.72 -1.92
N THR A 49 9.82 8.92 -1.58
CA THR A 49 10.71 9.23 -0.45
C THR A 49 11.53 10.50 -0.72
N MET A 50 12.06 10.69 -1.93
CA MET A 50 12.78 11.92 -2.32
C MET A 50 11.86 13.14 -2.30
N LEU A 51 10.66 13.04 -2.90
CA LEU A 51 9.65 14.09 -2.88
C LEU A 51 9.23 14.45 -1.46
N SER A 52 9.06 13.45 -0.59
CA SER A 52 8.67 13.69 0.79
C SER A 52 9.74 14.46 1.58
N LYS A 53 11.03 14.28 1.25
CA LYS A 53 12.13 15.03 1.88
C LYS A 53 12.13 16.48 1.42
N GLN A 54 12.01 16.72 0.11
CA GLN A 54 11.97 18.09 -0.45
C GLN A 54 10.78 18.91 0.08
N ASN A 55 9.61 18.28 0.23
CA ASN A 55 8.38 18.95 0.65
C ASN A 55 8.14 18.93 2.18
N GLY A 56 9.13 18.50 2.98
CA GLY A 56 9.04 18.45 4.45
C GLY A 56 8.11 17.38 5.03
N LEU A 57 7.46 16.56 4.19
CA LEU A 57 6.59 15.46 4.60
C LEU A 57 7.33 14.37 5.38
N TYR A 58 8.59 14.10 5.03
CA TYR A 58 9.43 13.13 5.73
C TYR A 58 9.66 13.54 7.19
N LEU A 59 9.96 14.83 7.43
CA LEU A 59 10.11 15.38 8.77
C LEU A 59 8.76 15.39 9.51
N ALA A 60 7.68 15.81 8.83
CA ALA A 60 6.34 15.83 9.40
C ALA A 60 5.88 14.43 9.85
N GLN A 61 6.14 13.39 9.06
CA GLN A 61 5.85 11.99 9.44
C GLN A 61 6.62 11.59 10.70
N LYS A 62 7.90 11.96 10.81
CA LYS A 62 8.72 11.68 12.01
C LYS A 62 8.18 12.38 13.25
N ILE A 63 7.84 13.66 13.13
CA ILE A 63 7.26 14.46 14.22
C ILE A 63 5.93 13.83 14.65
N LEU A 64 5.05 13.52 13.70
CA LEU A 64 3.76 12.88 13.96
C LEU A 64 3.93 11.55 14.71
N LEU A 65 4.83 10.68 14.26
CA LEU A 65 5.11 9.42 14.94
C LEU A 65 5.67 9.62 16.36
N ARG A 66 6.48 10.66 16.59
CA ARG A 66 6.97 11.00 17.94
C ARG A 66 5.84 11.49 18.83
N SER A 67 4.99 12.39 18.34
CA SER A 67 3.83 12.88 19.07
C SER A 67 2.87 11.76 19.42
N VAL A 68 2.56 10.87 18.47
CA VAL A 68 1.73 9.69 18.71
C VAL A 68 2.31 8.80 19.80
N LYS A 69 3.62 8.53 19.80
CA LYS A 69 4.27 7.75 20.86
C LYS A 69 4.15 8.40 22.23
N LEU A 70 4.36 9.72 22.31
CA LEU A 70 4.26 10.46 23.57
C LEU A 70 2.83 10.47 24.10
N SER A 71 1.85 10.81 23.25
CA SER A 71 0.43 10.78 23.60
C SER A 71 -0.01 9.38 24.03
N PHE A 72 0.47 8.33 23.34
CA PHE A 72 0.17 6.96 23.70
C PHE A 72 0.74 6.58 25.08
N ALA A 73 1.98 6.97 25.39
CA ALA A 73 2.55 6.75 26.72
C ALA A 73 1.76 7.50 27.82
N LEU A 74 1.35 8.74 27.55
CA LEU A 74 0.54 9.52 28.48
C LEU A 74 -0.85 8.89 28.71
N LEU A 75 -1.48 8.37 27.66
CA LEU A 75 -2.75 7.64 27.77
C LEU A 75 -2.61 6.32 28.52
N LEU A 76 -1.48 5.61 28.42
CA LEU A 76 -1.20 4.43 29.24
C LEU A 76 -1.11 4.79 30.73
N VAL A 77 -0.40 5.87 31.06
CA VAL A 77 -0.31 6.37 32.44
C VAL A 77 -1.69 6.77 32.95
N LEU A 78 -2.47 7.51 32.15
CA LEU A 78 -3.85 7.86 32.49
C LEU A 78 -4.73 6.62 32.71
N SER A 79 -4.56 5.57 31.89
CA SER A 79 -5.28 4.30 32.02
C SER A 79 -5.01 3.62 33.37
N ILE A 80 -3.78 3.68 33.88
CA ILE A 80 -3.44 3.17 35.21
C ILE A 80 -4.22 3.94 36.29
N PHE A 81 -4.21 5.28 36.23
CA PHE A 81 -4.97 6.10 37.18
C PHE A 81 -6.47 5.81 37.11
N LEU A 82 -7.04 5.71 35.91
CA LEU A 82 -8.45 5.35 35.71
C LEU A 82 -8.79 3.99 36.33
N GLY A 83 -7.92 2.98 36.15
CA GLY A 83 -8.09 1.67 36.77
C GLY A 83 -8.05 1.71 38.29
N SER A 84 -7.09 2.44 38.86
CA SER A 84 -7.00 2.62 40.31
C SER A 84 -8.23 3.34 40.88
N SER A 85 -8.69 4.40 40.21
CA SER A 85 -9.91 5.11 40.59
C SER A 85 -11.16 4.24 40.47
N LEU A 86 -11.23 3.36 39.47
CA LEU A 86 -12.33 2.41 39.28
C LEU A 86 -12.45 1.45 40.49
N ALA A 87 -11.32 0.87 40.92
CA ALA A 87 -11.29 -0.02 42.09
C ALA A 87 -11.66 0.71 43.40
N LEU A 88 -11.09 1.89 43.62
CA LEU A 88 -11.40 2.72 44.80
C LEU A 88 -12.88 3.15 44.83
N GLY A 89 -13.43 3.53 43.67
CA GLY A 89 -14.83 3.91 43.54
C GLY A 89 -15.78 2.74 43.79
N ALA A 90 -15.45 1.55 43.28
CA ALA A 90 -16.25 0.35 43.49
C ALA A 90 -16.31 -0.10 44.97
N LEU A 91 -15.25 0.14 45.74
CA LEU A 91 -15.16 -0.21 47.16
C LEU A 91 -15.35 0.99 48.10
N SER A 92 -16.00 2.06 47.62
CA SER A 92 -16.14 3.32 48.38
C SER A 92 -17.16 3.24 49.52
N GLN A 93 -18.14 2.34 49.41
CA GLN A 93 -19.18 2.13 50.42
C GLN A 93 -18.70 1.13 51.49
N ASN A 94 -19.15 1.31 52.73
CA ASN A 94 -18.95 0.35 53.82
C ASN A 94 -20.25 0.21 54.62
N PRO A 95 -20.93 -0.95 54.60
CA PRO A 95 -20.58 -2.18 53.87
C PRO A 95 -20.61 -2.01 52.33
N ILE A 96 -19.89 -2.88 51.62
CA ILE A 96 -19.83 -2.87 50.16
C ILE A 96 -21.00 -3.66 49.61
N ASN A 97 -21.84 -3.02 48.80
CA ASN A 97 -22.80 -3.73 47.96
C ASN A 97 -22.09 -4.46 46.82
N LEU A 98 -22.10 -5.78 46.86
CA LEU A 98 -21.33 -6.65 45.98
C LEU A 98 -21.69 -6.47 44.50
N TYR A 99 -22.98 -6.44 44.17
CA TYR A 99 -23.45 -6.30 42.79
C TYR A 99 -23.26 -4.87 42.27
N TRP A 100 -23.34 -3.87 43.13
CA TRP A 100 -23.02 -2.50 42.74
C TRP A 100 -21.52 -2.33 42.47
N ALA A 101 -20.66 -2.93 43.29
CA ALA A 101 -19.21 -2.98 43.03
C ALA A 101 -18.93 -3.70 41.69
N LEU A 102 -19.60 -4.83 41.43
CA LEU A 102 -19.46 -5.58 40.19
C LEU A 102 -19.92 -4.78 38.96
N PHE A 103 -21.07 -4.10 39.07
CA PHE A 103 -21.58 -3.20 38.04
C PHE A 103 -20.63 -2.03 37.78
N SER A 104 -20.08 -1.42 38.83
CA SER A 104 -19.11 -0.33 38.70
C SER A 104 -17.82 -0.81 38.00
N LEU A 105 -17.27 -1.95 38.43
CA LEU A 105 -16.03 -2.52 37.89
C LEU A 105 -16.17 -2.99 36.43
N LEU A 106 -17.30 -3.61 36.07
CA LEU A 106 -17.47 -4.24 34.77
C LEU A 106 -18.40 -3.50 33.81
N GLY A 107 -19.29 -2.63 34.29
CA GLY A 107 -20.38 -2.06 33.48
C GLY A 107 -19.89 -1.27 32.27
N VAL A 108 -19.03 -0.26 32.47
CA VAL A 108 -18.51 0.58 31.37
C VAL A 108 -17.68 -0.24 30.39
N HIS A 109 -16.91 -1.21 30.89
CA HIS A 109 -16.12 -2.09 30.04
C HIS A 109 -17.03 -2.97 29.17
N LEU A 110 -18.14 -3.50 29.70
CA LEU A 110 -19.09 -4.33 28.95
C LEU A 110 -19.80 -3.52 27.87
N ILE A 111 -20.26 -2.30 28.20
CA ILE A 111 -20.91 -1.40 27.23
C ILE A 111 -19.96 -1.12 26.06
N THR A 112 -18.72 -0.72 26.37
CA THR A 112 -17.74 -0.39 25.33
C THR A 112 -17.27 -1.63 24.56
N LEU A 113 -17.27 -2.82 25.18
CA LEU A 113 -16.99 -4.08 24.51
C LEU A 113 -18.11 -4.43 23.52
N SER A 114 -19.37 -4.29 23.92
CA SER A 114 -20.53 -4.51 23.07
C SER A 114 -20.56 -3.54 21.88
N ILE A 115 -20.27 -2.26 22.10
CA ILE A 115 -20.12 -1.28 21.01
C ILE A 115 -19.03 -1.72 20.02
N TRP A 116 -17.88 -2.17 20.54
CA TRP A 116 -16.78 -2.64 19.72
C TRP A 116 -17.13 -3.90 18.94
N LEU A 117 -17.79 -4.90 19.55
CA LEU A 117 -18.25 -6.12 18.88
C LEU A 117 -19.29 -5.80 17.78
N SER A 118 -20.29 -4.97 18.08
CA SER A 118 -21.29 -4.54 17.10
C SER A 118 -20.66 -3.81 15.92
N SER A 119 -19.52 -3.15 16.10
CA SER A 119 -18.83 -2.47 15.00
C SER A 119 -18.38 -3.41 13.87
N PHE A 120 -18.15 -4.70 14.17
CA PHE A 120 -17.83 -5.70 13.14
C PHE A 120 -19.02 -6.03 12.25
N LEU A 121 -20.25 -5.94 12.77
CA LEU A 121 -21.47 -6.27 12.04
C LEU A 121 -21.94 -5.11 11.16
N PHE A 122 -21.96 -3.89 11.72
CA PHE A 122 -22.56 -2.73 11.05
C PHE A 122 -21.58 -1.89 10.22
N PHE A 123 -20.28 -1.94 10.51
CA PHE A 123 -19.28 -1.04 9.91
C PHE A 123 -18.11 -1.78 9.25
N ALA A 124 -18.33 -3.03 8.81
CA ALA A 124 -17.30 -3.85 8.17
C ALA A 124 -16.64 -3.15 6.96
N ASN A 125 -17.40 -2.39 6.17
CA ASN A 125 -16.88 -1.72 4.98
C ASN A 125 -16.27 -0.33 5.26
N PHE A 126 -16.46 0.24 6.45
CA PHE A 126 -16.06 1.62 6.76
C PHE A 126 -14.68 1.77 7.40
N GLY A 127 -13.78 0.79 7.23
CA GLY A 127 -12.47 0.83 7.88
C GLY A 127 -12.53 0.82 9.42
N GLY A 128 -13.70 0.56 10.01
CA GLY A 128 -13.88 0.47 11.45
C GLY A 128 -13.82 1.81 12.20
N SER A 129 -14.94 2.54 12.18
CA SER A 129 -15.45 3.43 13.26
C SER A 129 -15.77 4.86 12.82
N LEU A 130 -16.95 5.34 13.26
CA LEU A 130 -17.33 6.76 13.27
C LEU A 130 -16.25 7.64 13.93
N LEU A 131 -15.47 7.08 14.87
CA LEU A 131 -14.35 7.76 15.53
C LEU A 131 -13.26 8.20 14.54
N ILE A 132 -12.96 7.41 13.51
CA ILE A 132 -11.99 7.81 12.47
C ILE A 132 -12.49 9.05 11.74
N HIS A 133 -13.78 9.07 11.38
CA HIS A 133 -14.37 10.17 10.62
C HIS A 133 -14.49 11.44 11.47
N CYS A 134 -14.91 11.33 12.73
CA CYS A 134 -14.88 12.43 13.69
C CYS A 134 -13.47 12.96 13.92
N TRP A 135 -12.48 12.07 14.07
CA TRP A 135 -11.09 12.47 14.25
C TRP A 135 -10.52 13.15 13.00
N LEU A 136 -10.79 12.62 11.81
CA LEU A 136 -10.37 13.24 10.55
C LEU A 136 -11.02 14.61 10.35
N TRP A 137 -12.31 14.75 10.67
CA TRP A 137 -13.01 16.03 10.67
C TRP A 137 -12.35 17.04 11.63
N LEU A 138 -12.02 16.60 12.84
CA LEU A 138 -11.37 17.44 13.84
C LEU A 138 -9.94 17.80 13.44
N ALA A 139 -9.15 16.84 12.97
CA ALA A 139 -7.78 17.05 12.51
C ALA A 139 -7.72 18.02 11.32
N LYS A 140 -8.72 17.97 10.42
CA LYS A 140 -8.86 18.91 9.31
C LYS A 140 -9.10 20.35 9.81
N LYS A 141 -9.77 20.51 10.95
CA LYS A 141 -10.06 21.82 11.55
C LYS A 141 -8.88 22.41 12.32
N LEU A 142 -7.97 21.57 12.86
CA LEU A 142 -6.81 22.02 13.66
C LEU A 142 -5.50 22.18 12.88
N SER A 143 -5.33 21.52 11.72
CA SER A 143 -4.05 21.56 10.99
C SER A 143 -3.96 22.72 9.99
N GLN A 144 -2.91 23.54 10.06
CA GLN A 144 -2.76 24.73 9.21
C GLN A 144 -2.11 24.47 7.83
N LYS A 145 -1.39 23.35 7.62
CA LYS A 145 -0.74 23.02 6.33
C LYS A 145 -1.45 21.88 5.59
N LYS A 146 -2.09 22.20 4.45
CA LYS A 146 -2.83 21.24 3.59
C LYS A 146 -2.01 20.00 3.19
N THR A 147 -0.70 20.14 2.96
CA THR A 147 0.18 19.03 2.57
C THR A 147 0.38 18.01 3.69
N VAL A 148 0.51 18.47 4.94
CA VAL A 148 0.70 17.60 6.12
C VAL A 148 -0.62 16.92 6.52
N GLN A 149 -1.77 17.52 6.16
CA GLN A 149 -3.09 16.95 6.44
C GLN A 149 -3.33 15.58 5.77
N GLN A 150 -2.66 15.27 4.66
CA GLN A 150 -2.87 14.01 3.95
C GLN A 150 -2.14 12.81 4.56
N LEU A 151 -1.25 13.00 5.56
CA LEU A 151 -0.56 11.89 6.21
C LEU A 151 -1.54 10.91 6.87
N ILE A 152 -2.51 11.39 7.66
CA ILE A 152 -3.46 10.49 8.35
C ILE A 152 -4.40 9.81 7.34
N PRO A 153 -5.06 10.52 6.40
CA PRO A 153 -5.85 9.90 5.34
C PRO A 153 -5.08 8.83 4.56
N ALA A 154 -3.84 9.11 4.14
CA ALA A 154 -2.99 8.15 3.44
C ALA A 154 -2.71 6.89 4.26
N PHE A 155 -2.54 7.05 5.58
CA PHE A 155 -2.37 5.90 6.47
C PHE A 155 -3.64 5.03 6.51
N VAL A 156 -4.81 5.67 6.59
CA VAL A 156 -6.10 4.97 6.60
C VAL A 156 -6.34 4.27 5.26
N GLU A 157 -6.04 4.92 4.14
CA GLU A 157 -6.20 4.36 2.79
C GLU A 157 -5.26 3.18 2.53
N LEU A 158 -3.98 3.32 2.89
CA LEU A 158 -2.99 2.25 2.78
C LEU A 158 -3.46 0.97 3.47
N PHE A 159 -3.97 1.08 4.70
CA PHE A 159 -4.45 -0.07 5.45
C PHE A 159 -5.88 -0.49 5.07
N GLY A 160 -6.68 0.44 4.57
CA GLY A 160 -8.09 0.27 4.26
C GLY A 160 -8.83 -0.39 5.42
N VAL A 161 -9.57 -1.45 5.12
CA VAL A 161 -10.36 -2.21 6.09
C VAL A 161 -9.53 -2.79 7.25
N ARG A 162 -8.22 -3.02 7.05
CA ARG A 162 -7.32 -3.64 8.05
C ARG A 162 -6.99 -2.69 9.20
N ILE A 163 -7.22 -1.38 9.08
CA ILE A 163 -6.98 -0.41 10.16
C ILE A 163 -7.82 -0.70 11.41
N ARG A 164 -8.96 -1.40 11.25
CA ARG A 164 -9.81 -1.87 12.35
C ARG A 164 -9.02 -2.68 13.40
N TRP A 165 -8.00 -3.43 12.97
CA TRP A 165 -7.19 -4.26 13.85
C TRP A 165 -6.30 -3.42 14.75
N LEU A 166 -5.73 -2.33 14.24
CA LEU A 166 -4.98 -1.37 15.05
C LEU A 166 -5.88 -0.71 16.09
N ILE A 167 -7.05 -0.23 15.66
CA ILE A 167 -8.00 0.45 16.55
C ILE A 167 -8.49 -0.51 17.63
N GLY A 168 -8.88 -1.73 17.25
CA GLY A 168 -9.28 -2.77 18.18
C GLY A 168 -8.17 -3.14 19.16
N PHE A 169 -6.91 -3.23 18.69
CA PHE A 169 -5.76 -3.48 19.57
C PHE A 169 -5.60 -2.36 20.60
N VAL A 170 -5.57 -1.09 20.17
CA VAL A 170 -5.36 0.06 21.07
C VAL A 170 -6.49 0.18 22.10
N LEU A 171 -7.75 0.04 21.68
CA LEU A 171 -8.90 0.11 22.58
C LEU A 171 -8.87 -1.00 23.64
N ASN A 172 -8.64 -2.24 23.21
CA ASN A 172 -8.59 -3.38 24.14
C ASN A 172 -7.34 -3.35 25.03
N LEU A 173 -6.22 -2.82 24.54
CA LEU A 173 -5.02 -2.61 25.35
C LEU A 173 -5.28 -1.63 26.50
N PHE A 174 -5.88 -0.47 26.23
CA PHE A 174 -6.18 0.49 27.31
C PHE A 174 -7.13 -0.10 28.35
N TRP A 175 -8.18 -0.81 27.92
CA TRP A 175 -9.04 -1.53 28.85
C TRP A 175 -8.31 -2.61 29.64
N THR A 176 -7.42 -3.36 29.01
CA THR A 176 -6.60 -4.37 29.70
C THR A 176 -5.73 -3.70 30.78
N VAL A 177 -5.13 -2.55 30.49
CA VAL A 177 -4.32 -1.78 31.45
C VAL A 177 -5.18 -1.21 32.59
N ILE A 178 -6.34 -0.63 32.29
CA ILE A 178 -7.30 -0.14 33.29
C ILE A 178 -7.69 -1.28 34.24
N LEU A 179 -8.12 -2.43 33.68
CA LEU A 179 -8.58 -3.56 34.47
C LEU A 179 -7.43 -4.23 35.25
N SER A 180 -6.22 -4.27 34.69
CA SER A 180 -5.03 -4.75 35.40
C SER A 180 -4.67 -3.84 36.58
N SER A 181 -4.72 -2.52 36.40
CA SER A 181 -4.46 -1.57 37.48
C SER A 181 -5.53 -1.65 38.57
N ALA A 182 -6.80 -1.75 38.18
CA ALA A 182 -7.90 -1.99 39.10
C ALA A 182 -7.69 -3.30 39.89
N LEU A 183 -7.29 -4.38 39.23
CA LEU A 183 -7.00 -5.66 39.88
C LEU A 183 -5.90 -5.52 40.95
N LEU A 184 -4.79 -4.85 40.62
CA LEU A 184 -3.71 -4.64 41.58
C LEU A 184 -4.19 -3.88 42.81
N VAL A 185 -4.99 -2.82 42.62
CA VAL A 185 -5.57 -2.06 43.74
C VAL A 185 -6.54 -2.91 44.54
N LEU A 186 -7.42 -3.69 43.91
CA LEU A 186 -8.34 -4.60 44.61
C LEU A 186 -7.59 -5.61 45.46
N VAL A 187 -6.53 -6.24 44.92
CA VAL A 187 -5.69 -7.21 45.66
C VAL A 187 -5.02 -6.55 46.86
N VAL A 188 -4.44 -5.35 46.69
CA VAL A 188 -3.83 -4.61 47.80
C VAL A 188 -4.87 -4.26 48.87
N LEU A 189 -6.05 -3.77 48.46
CA LEU A 189 -7.11 -3.38 49.38
C LEU A 189 -7.67 -4.59 50.14
N PHE A 190 -7.96 -5.70 49.47
CA PHE A 190 -8.44 -6.92 50.12
C PHE A 190 -7.39 -7.59 51.00
N SER A 191 -6.10 -7.39 50.72
CA SER A 191 -5.01 -7.89 51.56
C SER A 191 -4.76 -7.02 52.81
N THR A 192 -5.12 -5.73 52.79
CA THR A 192 -4.72 -4.76 53.84
C THR A 192 -5.89 -4.22 54.66
N LYS A 193 -7.13 -4.39 54.18
CA LYS A 193 -8.32 -3.86 54.84
C LYS A 193 -9.37 -4.93 55.07
N HIS A 194 -10.14 -4.70 56.12
CA HIS A 194 -11.32 -5.49 56.44
C HIS A 194 -12.55 -4.87 55.78
N TYR A 195 -13.10 -5.58 54.80
CA TYR A 195 -14.30 -5.19 54.09
C TYR A 195 -15.49 -6.07 54.47
N SER A 196 -16.64 -5.48 54.75
CA SER A 196 -17.89 -6.24 54.90
C SER A 196 -18.64 -6.19 53.58
N PHE A 197 -19.10 -7.34 53.10
CA PHE A 197 -19.87 -7.45 51.88
C PHE A 197 -21.33 -7.71 52.20
N GLU A 198 -22.20 -7.11 51.40
CA GLU A 198 -23.63 -7.36 51.42
C GLU A 198 -24.18 -7.36 50.00
N TRP A 199 -25.37 -7.92 49.82
CA TRP A 199 -26.08 -7.89 48.55
C TRP A 199 -27.44 -7.22 48.69
N GLN A 200 -27.54 -6.10 49.41
CA GLN A 200 -28.82 -5.42 49.59
C GLN A 200 -29.48 -5.08 48.24
N THR A 201 -30.67 -5.60 47.99
CA THR A 201 -31.51 -5.23 46.85
C THR A 201 -32.95 -5.07 47.30
N THR A 202 -33.66 -4.10 46.72
CA THR A 202 -35.10 -3.91 46.99
C THR A 202 -35.97 -4.77 46.07
N LEU A 203 -35.43 -5.23 44.94
CA LEU A 203 -36.20 -5.87 43.86
C LEU A 203 -35.97 -7.38 43.74
N LEU A 204 -34.80 -7.88 44.13
CA LEU A 204 -34.45 -9.29 43.93
C LEU A 204 -34.65 -10.08 45.23
N SER A 205 -35.24 -11.26 45.09
CA SER A 205 -35.34 -12.22 46.20
C SER A 205 -33.99 -12.89 46.47
N SER A 206 -33.81 -13.42 47.69
CA SER A 206 -32.58 -14.14 48.09
C SER A 206 -32.27 -15.33 47.17
N ASP A 207 -33.29 -16.06 46.71
CA ASP A 207 -33.10 -17.18 45.78
C ASP A 207 -32.62 -16.71 44.39
N THR A 208 -33.08 -15.54 43.93
CA THR A 208 -32.57 -14.93 42.69
C THR A 208 -31.10 -14.54 42.81
N VAL A 209 -30.70 -14.03 43.96
CA VAL A 209 -29.32 -13.63 44.28
C VAL A 209 -28.39 -14.85 44.35
N ILE A 210 -28.85 -15.95 44.94
CA ILE A 210 -28.11 -17.23 44.92
C ILE A 210 -27.91 -17.70 43.49
N ALA A 211 -29.00 -17.77 42.69
CA ALA A 211 -28.93 -18.19 41.30
C ALA A 211 -27.97 -17.32 40.47
N LEU A 212 -28.02 -16.00 40.66
CA LEU A 212 -27.13 -15.05 39.99
C LEU A 212 -25.67 -15.23 40.40
N THR A 213 -25.40 -15.44 41.69
CA THR A 213 -24.05 -15.69 42.23
C THR A 213 -23.44 -16.96 41.63
N HIS A 214 -24.23 -18.03 41.53
CA HIS A 214 -23.82 -19.29 40.88
C HIS A 214 -23.59 -19.10 39.38
N TYR A 215 -24.51 -18.43 38.69
CA TYR A 215 -24.41 -18.20 37.25
C TYR A 215 -23.14 -17.42 36.88
N LEU A 216 -22.88 -16.31 37.59
CA LEU A 216 -21.66 -15.52 37.38
C LEU A 216 -20.42 -16.23 37.93
N GLY A 217 -20.53 -17.03 38.98
CA GLY A 217 -19.42 -17.77 39.57
C GLY A 217 -19.01 -19.02 38.79
N TYR A 218 -19.88 -19.55 37.92
CA TYR A 218 -19.65 -20.82 37.23
C TYR A 218 -18.35 -20.83 36.43
N LEU A 219 -18.16 -19.87 35.53
CA LEU A 219 -16.96 -19.85 34.68
C LEU A 219 -15.67 -19.56 35.47
N PRO A 220 -15.65 -18.59 36.41
CA PRO A 220 -14.54 -18.42 37.36
C PRO A 220 -14.20 -19.67 38.19
N SER A 221 -15.19 -20.46 38.59
CA SER A 221 -14.94 -21.67 39.39
C SER A 221 -14.09 -22.71 38.65
N LEU A 222 -14.17 -22.75 37.32
CA LEU A 222 -13.31 -23.61 36.49
C LEU A 222 -11.82 -23.22 36.57
N PHE A 223 -11.53 -21.99 37.00
CA PHE A 223 -10.18 -21.47 37.21
C PHE A 223 -9.76 -21.45 38.69
N GLY A 224 -10.55 -22.07 39.57
CA GLY A 224 -10.24 -22.19 41.01
C GLY A 224 -10.76 -21.02 41.87
N PHE A 225 -11.62 -20.16 41.35
CA PHE A 225 -12.30 -19.14 42.16
C PHE A 225 -13.57 -19.73 42.78
N GLU A 226 -13.54 -19.95 44.10
CA GLU A 226 -14.65 -20.60 44.81
C GLU A 226 -15.93 -19.75 44.80
N ILE A 227 -17.08 -20.44 44.71
CA ILE A 227 -18.40 -19.84 44.83
C ILE A 227 -18.82 -19.90 46.31
N PRO A 228 -19.29 -18.80 46.92
CA PRO A 228 -19.78 -18.82 48.29
C PRO A 228 -20.94 -19.82 48.45
N LYS A 229 -20.96 -20.55 49.57
CA LYS A 229 -22.05 -21.50 49.88
C LYS A 229 -23.38 -20.76 50.03
N ASP A 230 -24.49 -21.39 49.66
CA ASP A 230 -25.84 -20.80 49.70
C ASP A 230 -26.21 -20.22 51.08
N GLU A 231 -25.81 -20.88 52.16
CA GLU A 231 -26.00 -20.39 53.54
C GLU A 231 -25.25 -19.08 53.76
N VAL A 232 -24.00 -18.99 53.30
CA VAL A 232 -23.17 -17.77 53.36
C VAL A 232 -23.79 -16.67 52.52
N ILE A 233 -24.32 -17.01 51.34
CA ILE A 233 -25.02 -16.06 50.48
C ILE A 233 -26.22 -15.51 51.24
N LYS A 234 -27.16 -16.35 51.70
CA LYS A 234 -28.36 -15.90 52.43
C LYS A 234 -28.04 -15.04 53.66
N LEU A 235 -27.06 -15.47 54.45
CA LEU A 235 -26.64 -14.75 55.65
C LEU A 235 -26.02 -13.37 55.35
N SER A 236 -25.46 -13.17 54.15
CA SER A 236 -24.85 -11.89 53.73
C SER A 236 -25.87 -10.81 53.35
N GLU A 237 -27.17 -11.04 53.55
CA GLU A 237 -28.21 -10.01 53.44
C GLU A 237 -28.00 -8.87 54.46
N HIS A 238 -27.50 -9.23 55.65
CA HIS A 238 -27.21 -8.29 56.74
C HIS A 238 -25.71 -8.22 57.01
N ALA A 239 -24.95 -7.62 56.07
CA ALA A 239 -23.52 -7.26 56.18
C ALA A 239 -22.72 -7.98 57.28
N LEU A 240 -22.45 -9.27 57.10
CA LEU A 240 -21.74 -10.06 58.11
C LEU A 240 -20.22 -9.89 57.97
N SER A 241 -19.54 -9.81 59.11
CA SER A 241 -18.11 -9.50 59.22
C SER A 241 -17.23 -10.70 59.56
N ALA A 242 -17.78 -11.92 59.57
CA ALA A 242 -17.02 -13.16 59.80
C ALA A 242 -15.90 -13.33 58.75
N GLY A 243 -14.70 -13.69 59.21
CA GLY A 243 -13.49 -13.72 58.37
C GLY A 243 -13.62 -14.60 57.13
N ASP A 244 -14.18 -15.81 57.28
CA ASP A 244 -14.33 -16.78 56.18
C ASP A 244 -15.37 -16.33 55.14
N VAL A 245 -16.44 -15.65 55.58
CA VAL A 245 -17.49 -15.09 54.72
C VAL A 245 -16.92 -13.96 53.85
N ARG A 246 -16.11 -13.09 54.45
CA ARG A 246 -15.42 -11.99 53.75
C ARG A 246 -14.46 -12.51 52.69
N SER A 247 -13.63 -13.50 53.04
CA SER A 247 -12.65 -14.07 52.12
C SER A 247 -13.35 -14.71 50.92
N SER A 248 -14.42 -15.47 51.14
CA SER A 248 -15.20 -16.11 50.09
C SER A 248 -15.76 -15.10 49.07
N TRP A 249 -16.34 -13.99 49.54
CA TRP A 249 -16.86 -12.94 48.64
C TRP A 249 -15.76 -12.19 47.89
N ALA A 250 -14.63 -11.92 48.54
CA ALA A 250 -13.50 -11.26 47.89
C ALA A 250 -12.91 -12.13 46.77
N VAL A 251 -12.72 -13.43 47.01
CA VAL A 251 -12.23 -14.40 46.01
C VAL A 251 -13.22 -14.52 44.84
N TRP A 252 -14.51 -14.64 45.13
CA TRP A 252 -15.55 -14.69 44.10
C TRP A 252 -15.57 -13.43 43.24
N LEU A 253 -15.55 -12.24 43.86
CA LEU A 253 -15.57 -10.96 43.15
C LEU A 253 -14.32 -10.79 42.27
N LEU A 254 -13.14 -11.17 42.78
CA LEU A 254 -11.91 -11.18 41.99
C LEU A 254 -12.00 -12.14 40.81
N GLY A 255 -12.53 -13.34 41.01
CA GLY A 255 -12.72 -14.33 39.96
C GLY A 255 -13.61 -13.82 38.83
N VAL A 256 -14.80 -13.31 39.16
CA VAL A 256 -15.73 -12.73 38.18
C VAL A 256 -15.07 -11.56 37.45
N PHE A 257 -14.40 -10.66 38.17
CA PHE A 257 -13.73 -9.50 37.57
C PHE A 257 -12.59 -9.89 36.60
N ILE A 258 -11.73 -10.83 37.00
CA ILE A 258 -10.62 -11.32 36.18
C ILE A 258 -11.15 -11.97 34.92
N VAL A 259 -12.10 -12.89 35.07
CA VAL A 259 -12.57 -13.73 33.97
C VAL A 259 -13.41 -12.93 32.97
N TYR A 260 -14.44 -12.23 33.42
CA TYR A 260 -15.34 -11.52 32.50
C TYR A 260 -14.83 -10.15 32.07
N GLY A 261 -13.88 -9.57 32.81
CA GLY A 261 -13.26 -8.29 32.47
C GLY A 261 -11.90 -8.48 31.81
N LEU A 262 -10.91 -8.82 32.63
CA LEU A 262 -9.50 -8.77 32.24
C LEU A 262 -9.17 -9.78 31.13
N VAL A 263 -9.55 -11.04 31.30
CA VAL A 263 -9.28 -12.12 30.34
C VAL A 263 -9.95 -11.84 29.00
N VAL A 264 -11.24 -11.47 29.01
CA VAL A 264 -11.97 -11.13 27.78
C VAL A 264 -11.27 -10.01 27.00
N ARG A 265 -10.91 -8.91 27.67
CA ARG A 265 -10.22 -7.78 27.03
C ARG A 265 -8.83 -8.14 26.55
N PHE A 266 -8.09 -8.93 27.32
CA PHE A 266 -6.77 -9.42 26.95
C PHE A 266 -6.83 -10.30 25.69
N LEU A 267 -7.79 -11.21 25.60
CA LEU A 267 -7.99 -12.06 24.42
C LEU A 267 -8.36 -11.23 23.19
N CYS A 268 -9.28 -10.26 23.32
CA CYS A 268 -9.60 -9.35 22.23
C CYS A 268 -8.38 -8.51 21.79
N MET A 269 -7.60 -8.01 22.75
CA MET A 269 -6.35 -7.28 22.49
C MET A 269 -5.37 -8.16 21.71
N ALA A 270 -5.11 -9.39 22.17
CA ALA A 270 -4.20 -10.32 21.52
C ALA A 270 -4.67 -10.66 20.10
N PHE A 271 -5.94 -10.98 19.93
CA PHE A 271 -6.55 -11.27 18.63
C PHE A 271 -6.37 -10.10 17.65
N CYS A 272 -6.68 -8.87 18.06
CA CYS A 272 -6.47 -7.69 17.23
C CYS A 272 -4.99 -7.43 16.96
N GLY A 273 -4.13 -7.60 17.96
CA GLY A 273 -2.68 -7.41 17.84
C GLY A 273 -2.06 -8.35 16.82
N VAL A 274 -2.40 -9.63 16.86
CA VAL A 274 -1.95 -10.63 15.88
C VAL A 274 -2.42 -10.27 14.48
N ASN A 275 -3.70 -9.96 14.29
CA ASN A 275 -4.23 -9.56 12.99
C ASN A 275 -3.60 -8.26 12.45
N TRP A 276 -3.29 -7.32 13.34
CA TRP A 276 -2.58 -6.09 13.00
C TRP A 276 -1.13 -6.36 12.56
N LEU A 277 -0.42 -7.22 13.29
CA LEU A 277 0.93 -7.64 12.92
C LEU A 277 0.94 -8.33 11.56
N ILE A 278 0.01 -9.25 11.30
CA ILE A 278 -0.14 -9.92 10.00
C ILE A 278 -0.42 -8.88 8.90
N SER A 279 -1.36 -7.95 9.15
CA SER A 279 -1.70 -6.87 8.21
C SER A 279 -0.49 -6.01 7.86
N CYS A 280 0.37 -5.69 8.84
CA CYS A 280 1.60 -4.91 8.62
C CYS A 280 2.68 -5.66 7.84
N HIS A 281 2.61 -7.00 7.74
CA HIS A 281 3.54 -7.80 6.93
C HIS A 281 3.05 -7.96 5.49
N ARG A 282 1.74 -8.04 5.28
CA ARG A 282 1.11 -8.25 3.97
C ARG A 282 0.81 -6.96 3.20
N ILE A 283 1.20 -5.81 3.75
CA ILE A 283 0.91 -4.51 3.14
C ILE A 283 1.89 -4.24 2.00
N GLU A 284 1.33 -4.05 0.82
CA GLU A 284 2.05 -3.78 -0.42
C GLU A 284 1.32 -2.67 -1.19
N LEU A 285 2.06 -1.98 -2.07
CA LEU A 285 1.49 -0.97 -2.95
C LEU A 285 0.63 -1.64 -4.01
N ASN A 286 -0.58 -1.13 -4.23
CA ASN A 286 -1.43 -1.60 -5.33
C ASN A 286 -1.00 -0.95 -6.64
N ILE A 287 0.03 -1.51 -7.29
CA ILE A 287 0.58 -1.00 -8.56
C ILE A 287 -0.46 -1.07 -9.70
N VAL A 288 -1.52 -1.88 -9.55
CA VAL A 288 -2.58 -2.02 -10.55
C VAL A 288 -3.44 -0.76 -10.63
N HIS A 289 -3.40 0.14 -9.63
CA HIS A 289 -4.15 1.38 -9.65
C HIS A 289 -3.78 2.24 -10.89
N PRO A 290 -4.75 2.82 -11.62
CA PRO A 290 -4.49 3.55 -12.87
C PRO A 290 -3.41 4.64 -12.73
N ASP A 291 -3.42 5.38 -11.62
CA ASP A 291 -2.45 6.44 -11.37
C ASP A 291 -1.01 5.91 -11.22
N TYR A 292 -0.84 4.73 -10.62
CA TYR A 292 0.46 4.06 -10.53
C TYR A 292 0.90 3.51 -11.89
N GLN A 293 -0.01 3.12 -12.78
CA GLN A 293 0.34 2.72 -14.15
C GLN A 293 0.85 3.90 -14.99
N ILE A 294 0.23 5.08 -14.87
CA ILE A 294 0.72 6.30 -15.54
C ILE A 294 2.12 6.65 -15.01
N LEU A 295 2.32 6.55 -13.70
CA LEU A 295 3.63 6.78 -13.08
C LEU A 295 4.65 5.72 -13.51
N ALA A 296 4.23 4.46 -13.67
CA ALA A 296 5.09 3.37 -14.10
C ALA A 296 5.68 3.60 -15.48
N ASN A 297 4.87 4.10 -16.43
CA ASN A 297 5.34 4.46 -17.77
C ASN A 297 6.41 5.57 -17.73
N GLN A 298 6.27 6.53 -16.80
CA GLN A 298 7.23 7.63 -16.67
C GLN A 298 8.54 7.25 -15.96
N LEU A 299 8.47 6.19 -15.14
CA LEU A 299 9.59 5.63 -14.38
C LEU A 299 10.15 4.36 -15.03
N GLN A 300 9.92 4.13 -16.33
CA GLN A 300 10.61 3.07 -17.05
C GLN A 300 12.12 3.28 -16.97
N PRO A 301 12.92 2.21 -16.76
CA PRO A 301 14.35 2.35 -16.63
C PRO A 301 14.91 2.85 -17.95
N LEU A 302 15.93 3.70 -17.88
CA LEU A 302 16.71 4.04 -19.06
C LEU A 302 17.56 2.82 -19.41
N PHE A 303 17.10 2.00 -20.35
CA PHE A 303 17.94 0.97 -20.97
C PHE A 303 19.00 1.67 -21.82
N VAL A 304 20.12 2.00 -21.20
CA VAL A 304 21.34 2.40 -21.90
C VAL A 304 22.19 1.15 -22.03
N ASN A 305 21.83 0.26 -22.95
CA ASN A 305 22.79 -0.73 -23.46
C ASN A 305 23.78 0.03 -24.34
N ILE A 306 24.86 0.52 -23.74
CA ILE A 306 26.08 0.79 -24.50
C ILE A 306 26.67 -0.58 -24.81
N GLU A 307 26.18 -1.20 -25.88
CA GLU A 307 26.92 -2.29 -26.50
C GLU A 307 28.18 -1.66 -27.10
N ASP A 308 29.30 -1.91 -26.44
CA ASP A 308 30.63 -1.60 -26.93
C ASP A 308 30.82 -2.29 -28.29
N ALA A 309 30.90 -1.50 -29.37
CA ALA A 309 30.99 -1.99 -30.74
C ALA A 309 32.25 -2.85 -30.98
N ASP A 310 33.23 -2.79 -30.08
CA ASP A 310 34.52 -3.45 -30.22
C ASP A 310 34.55 -4.89 -29.66
N LYS A 311 33.44 -5.38 -29.09
CA LYS A 311 33.34 -6.79 -28.61
C LYS A 311 32.59 -7.73 -29.55
N LEU A 312 32.22 -7.29 -30.75
CA LEU A 312 31.63 -8.14 -31.79
C LEU A 312 32.69 -8.66 -32.74
N GLY A 313 33.69 -9.32 -32.18
CA GLY A 313 34.47 -10.30 -32.91
C GLY A 313 33.68 -11.59 -32.98
N ASN A 314 33.18 -11.90 -34.19
CA ASN A 314 33.02 -13.28 -34.66
C ASN A 314 31.74 -14.06 -34.29
N ASP A 315 30.56 -13.50 -34.52
CA ASP A 315 29.36 -14.31 -34.78
C ASP A 315 28.52 -13.65 -35.88
N GLY A 316 28.26 -14.41 -36.95
CA GLY A 316 27.56 -13.93 -38.15
C GLY A 316 26.14 -13.49 -37.83
N TYR A 317 25.90 -12.17 -37.81
CA TYR A 317 24.56 -11.60 -37.78
C TYR A 317 23.82 -11.93 -39.07
N GLN A 318 23.01 -12.98 -39.07
CA GLN A 318 21.94 -13.13 -40.06
C GLN A 318 20.85 -12.11 -39.72
N TRP A 319 20.85 -10.97 -40.41
CA TRP A 319 19.77 -10.00 -40.34
C TRP A 319 18.49 -10.62 -40.94
N HIS A 320 17.52 -10.94 -40.09
CA HIS A 320 16.25 -11.55 -40.51
C HIS A 320 15.27 -10.46 -40.96
N LEU A 321 14.93 -10.46 -42.24
CA LEU A 321 13.84 -9.68 -42.82
C LEU A 321 12.48 -10.18 -42.29
N PRO A 322 11.62 -9.32 -41.73
CA PRO A 322 10.25 -9.70 -41.38
C PRO A 322 9.45 -10.03 -42.64
N THR A 323 8.83 -11.20 -42.68
CA THR A 323 7.92 -11.64 -43.75
C THR A 323 6.50 -11.14 -43.49
N HIS A 324 6.26 -9.84 -43.66
CA HIS A 324 4.90 -9.31 -43.82
C HIS A 324 4.72 -8.90 -45.29
N SER A 325 3.97 -9.70 -46.05
CA SER A 325 3.63 -9.40 -47.43
C SER A 325 2.39 -8.51 -47.48
N ILE A 326 2.53 -7.30 -48.03
CA ILE A 326 1.38 -6.49 -48.44
C ILE A 326 0.76 -7.17 -49.68
N GLU A 327 -0.54 -7.48 -49.64
CA GLU A 327 -1.23 -8.20 -50.72
C GLU A 327 -1.59 -7.31 -51.92
N ASP A 328 -1.86 -6.01 -51.67
CA ASP A 328 -2.21 -5.01 -52.70
C ASP A 328 -1.38 -3.73 -52.51
N GLY A 329 -0.45 -3.48 -53.42
CA GLY A 329 0.39 -2.28 -53.49
C GLY A 329 0.33 -1.69 -54.89
N GLU A 330 0.48 -0.37 -54.97
CA GLU A 330 0.35 0.40 -56.20
C GLU A 330 1.68 1.08 -56.53
N GLY A 331 2.03 1.12 -57.82
CA GLY A 331 3.20 1.86 -58.31
C GLY A 331 4.57 1.24 -58.01
N ALA A 332 5.57 1.70 -58.76
CA ALA A 332 6.96 1.32 -58.63
C ALA A 332 7.80 2.58 -58.36
N PHE A 333 8.45 2.64 -57.20
CA PHE A 333 9.06 3.86 -56.70
C PHE A 333 10.54 3.67 -56.32
N LEU A 334 11.32 4.74 -56.51
CA LEU A 334 12.69 4.87 -56.05
C LEU A 334 12.78 5.91 -54.93
N VAL A 335 13.47 5.57 -53.85
CA VAL A 335 13.84 6.49 -52.76
C VAL A 335 15.34 6.44 -52.53
N ALA A 336 15.93 7.56 -52.09
CA ALA A 336 17.37 7.62 -51.79
C ALA A 336 17.60 7.98 -50.32
N ILE A 337 18.37 7.17 -49.58
CA ILE A 337 18.63 7.38 -48.16
C ILE A 337 20.08 7.79 -47.93
N ASP A 338 20.28 8.94 -47.29
CA ASP A 338 21.59 9.51 -46.95
C ASP A 338 22.51 9.69 -48.16
N VAL A 339 21.91 9.90 -49.33
CA VAL A 339 22.56 10.19 -50.61
C VAL A 339 22.64 11.70 -50.79
N GLN A 340 23.78 12.19 -51.31
CA GLN A 340 23.94 13.61 -51.61
C GLN A 340 22.93 14.08 -52.67
N GLU A 341 22.34 15.26 -52.48
CA GLU A 341 21.31 15.80 -53.40
C GLU A 341 21.86 16.15 -54.79
N SER A 342 23.18 16.16 -54.97
CA SER A 342 23.85 16.25 -56.27
C SER A 342 23.74 14.97 -57.11
N TRP A 343 23.27 13.87 -56.52
CA TRP A 343 23.06 12.61 -57.22
C TRP A 343 21.78 12.64 -58.06
N HIS A 344 21.86 12.13 -59.29
CA HIS A 344 20.74 12.13 -60.22
C HIS A 344 20.09 10.74 -60.31
N SER A 345 18.77 10.70 -60.13
CA SER A 345 18.00 9.48 -60.38
C SER A 345 17.84 9.24 -61.89
N PRO A 346 17.76 7.98 -62.36
CA PRO A 346 17.47 7.68 -63.76
C PRO A 346 16.12 8.26 -64.19
N GLU A 347 16.03 8.84 -65.38
CA GLU A 347 14.79 9.46 -65.87
C GLU A 347 13.63 8.47 -66.10
N SER A 348 13.95 7.17 -66.18
CA SER A 348 12.99 6.10 -66.44
C SER A 348 12.22 5.62 -65.21
N VAL A 349 12.52 6.10 -64.01
CA VAL A 349 11.93 5.62 -62.75
C VAL A 349 11.20 6.72 -61.97
N SER A 350 10.15 6.35 -61.24
CA SER A 350 9.41 7.29 -60.39
C SER A 350 10.18 7.55 -59.09
N PHE A 351 10.94 8.65 -59.04
CA PHE A 351 11.71 9.03 -57.86
C PHE A 351 10.88 9.85 -56.87
N LEU A 352 10.69 9.32 -55.66
CA LEU A 352 9.93 9.97 -54.59
C LEU A 352 10.74 10.95 -53.73
N GLY A 353 12.08 10.92 -53.85
CA GLY A 353 12.96 11.93 -53.25
C GLY A 353 14.03 11.39 -52.30
N PHE A 354 14.77 12.34 -51.72
CA PHE A 354 15.84 12.10 -50.76
C PHE A 354 15.30 12.03 -49.32
N LEU A 355 15.78 11.05 -48.56
CA LEU A 355 15.37 10.73 -47.20
C LEU A 355 16.50 11.00 -46.19
N ASN A 356 17.10 12.18 -46.30
CA ASN A 356 18.30 12.57 -45.56
C ASN A 356 17.97 13.14 -44.17
N THR A 357 16.79 13.73 -43.99
CA THR A 357 16.35 14.31 -42.71
C THR A 357 15.27 13.49 -42.04
N ARG A 358 15.13 13.65 -40.72
CA ARG A 358 14.10 12.95 -39.93
C ARG A 358 12.67 13.28 -40.40
N GLU A 359 12.44 14.51 -40.84
CA GLU A 359 11.15 14.97 -41.34
C GLU A 359 10.82 14.31 -42.69
N GLN A 360 11.77 14.28 -43.62
CA GLN A 360 11.63 13.58 -44.92
C GLN A 360 11.32 12.09 -44.72
N ARG A 361 12.05 11.43 -43.81
CA ARG A 361 11.84 10.03 -43.48
C ARG A 361 10.44 9.77 -42.92
N GLY A 362 9.97 10.62 -42.00
CA GLY A 362 8.62 10.53 -41.44
C GLY A 362 7.53 10.70 -42.51
N ASN A 363 7.62 11.77 -43.29
CA ASN A 363 6.65 12.07 -44.35
C ASN A 363 6.54 10.94 -45.39
N MET A 364 7.68 10.30 -45.73
CA MET A 364 7.69 9.18 -46.68
C MET A 364 6.99 7.93 -46.12
N LEU A 365 7.21 7.63 -44.83
CA LEU A 365 6.53 6.51 -44.17
C LEU A 365 5.02 6.74 -44.08
N ASP A 366 4.60 7.97 -43.79
CA ASP A 366 3.18 8.35 -43.76
C ASP A 366 2.55 8.24 -45.14
N TYR A 367 3.25 8.66 -46.20
CA TYR A 367 2.81 8.51 -47.59
C TYR A 367 2.64 7.04 -47.99
N LEU A 368 3.67 6.20 -47.78
CA LEU A 368 3.63 4.78 -48.13
C LEU A 368 2.71 3.96 -47.23
N GLN A 369 2.29 4.50 -46.09
CA GLN A 369 1.25 3.89 -45.26
C GLN A 369 -0.16 4.09 -45.83
N LEU A 370 -0.40 5.20 -46.53
CA LEU A 370 -1.66 5.45 -47.22
C LEU A 370 -1.69 4.77 -48.59
N ILE A 371 -0.55 4.73 -49.29
CA ILE A 371 -0.40 4.14 -50.62
C ILE A 371 0.83 3.19 -50.60
N PRO A 372 0.65 1.93 -50.19
CA PRO A 372 1.74 0.96 -50.18
C PRO A 372 2.30 0.71 -51.58
N ALA A 373 3.61 0.61 -51.72
CA ALA A 373 4.25 0.43 -53.02
C ALA A 373 4.15 -1.02 -53.54
N LYS A 374 3.86 -1.23 -54.83
CA LYS A 374 4.02 -2.56 -55.47
C LYS A 374 5.50 -2.96 -55.50
N LYS A 375 6.35 -2.04 -55.95
CA LYS A 375 7.82 -2.19 -55.96
C LYS A 375 8.48 -0.97 -55.35
N LEU A 376 9.41 -1.19 -54.43
CA LEU A 376 10.22 -0.13 -53.83
C LEU A 376 11.70 -0.44 -54.00
N LEU A 377 12.43 0.44 -54.70
CA LEU A 377 13.88 0.39 -54.78
C LEU A 377 14.47 1.43 -53.85
N ILE A 378 15.40 1.01 -52.99
CA ILE A 378 16.04 1.88 -52.02
C ILE A 378 17.50 2.10 -52.42
N ALA A 379 17.82 3.31 -52.87
CA ALA A 379 19.19 3.74 -53.18
C ALA A 379 19.95 4.12 -51.91
N ILE A 380 21.14 3.51 -51.72
CA ILE A 380 21.99 3.69 -50.54
C ILE A 380 23.40 4.08 -50.97
N ASP A 381 23.92 5.13 -50.33
CA ASP A 381 25.35 5.50 -50.38
C ASP A 381 26.17 4.59 -49.45
N THR A 382 27.03 3.76 -50.03
CA THR A 382 27.85 2.79 -49.30
C THR A 382 29.13 3.38 -48.72
N ASP A 383 29.35 4.70 -48.81
CA ASP A 383 30.35 5.39 -47.97
C ASP A 383 29.88 5.55 -46.52
N ARG A 384 28.57 5.46 -46.27
CA ARG A 384 27.97 5.52 -44.93
C ARG A 384 27.88 4.12 -44.33
N THR A 385 28.09 4.01 -43.02
CA THR A 385 28.02 2.74 -42.30
C THR A 385 26.57 2.30 -42.12
N PRO A 386 26.23 1.01 -42.28
CA PRO A 386 24.88 0.50 -41.97
C PRO A 386 24.62 0.52 -40.46
N ASP A 387 24.23 1.68 -39.93
CA ASP A 387 23.89 1.82 -38.51
C ASP A 387 22.48 1.28 -38.20
N ARG A 388 22.21 1.02 -36.92
CA ARG A 388 20.91 0.47 -36.48
C ARG A 388 19.72 1.37 -36.83
N GLY A 389 19.90 2.68 -36.85
CA GLY A 389 18.83 3.63 -37.16
C GLY A 389 18.42 3.52 -38.63
N LEU A 390 19.41 3.46 -39.52
CA LEU A 390 19.24 3.29 -40.96
C LEU A 390 18.64 1.92 -41.29
N LEU A 391 19.12 0.84 -40.67
CA LEU A 391 18.56 -0.51 -40.88
C LEU A 391 17.13 -0.64 -40.39
N ASN A 392 16.79 -0.04 -39.24
CA ASN A 392 15.40 0.02 -38.77
C ASN A 392 14.51 0.81 -39.72
N PHE A 393 15.02 1.90 -40.29
CA PHE A 393 14.28 2.69 -41.26
C PHE A 393 14.06 1.94 -42.58
N ILE A 394 15.07 1.24 -43.09
CA ILE A 394 14.94 0.33 -44.25
C ILE A 394 13.88 -0.75 -43.98
N ASN A 395 13.86 -1.35 -42.79
CA ASN A 395 12.82 -2.30 -42.38
C ASN A 395 11.42 -1.69 -42.36
N GLN A 396 11.29 -0.44 -41.91
CA GLN A 396 10.00 0.25 -41.95
C GLN A 396 9.53 0.45 -43.38
N LEU A 397 10.42 0.84 -44.30
CA LEU A 397 10.11 0.96 -45.73
C LEU A 397 9.74 -0.37 -46.38
N ILE A 398 10.47 -1.45 -46.07
CA ILE A 398 10.17 -2.81 -46.57
C ILE A 398 8.74 -3.21 -46.22
N ASN A 399 8.35 -2.99 -44.96
CA ASN A 399 6.98 -3.29 -44.48
C ASN A 399 5.89 -2.37 -45.07
N LYS A 400 6.24 -1.41 -45.94
CA LYS A 400 5.31 -0.55 -46.68
C LYS A 400 5.33 -0.81 -48.19
N SER A 401 5.92 -1.93 -48.63
CA SER A 401 5.93 -2.35 -50.03
C SER A 401 5.74 -3.85 -50.19
N GLN A 402 5.21 -4.31 -51.34
CA GLN A 402 5.09 -5.75 -51.61
C GLN A 402 6.43 -6.39 -51.96
N GLN A 403 7.24 -5.68 -52.75
CA GLN A 403 8.57 -6.09 -53.13
C GLN A 403 9.54 -4.95 -52.87
N THR A 404 10.64 -5.25 -52.19
CA THR A 404 11.71 -4.28 -51.92
C THR A 404 13.04 -4.83 -52.38
N ARG A 405 13.83 -3.99 -53.04
CA ARG A 405 15.23 -4.26 -53.33
C ARG A 405 16.09 -3.06 -52.97
N ILE A 406 17.37 -3.31 -52.78
CA ILE A 406 18.36 -2.28 -52.48
C ILE A 406 19.25 -2.06 -53.71
N TRP A 407 19.53 -0.80 -53.98
CA TRP A 407 20.50 -0.39 -54.98
C TRP A 407 21.65 0.35 -54.32
N PHE A 408 22.87 -0.16 -54.47
CA PHE A 408 24.07 0.56 -54.03
C PHE A 408 24.53 1.50 -55.13
N ILE A 409 24.52 2.81 -54.85
CA ILE A 409 24.84 3.83 -55.86
C ILE A 409 26.35 3.95 -56.13
N ASN A 410 27.17 3.36 -55.27
CA ASN A 410 28.63 3.36 -55.33
C ASN A 410 29.20 2.10 -54.64
N GLN A 411 30.52 1.91 -54.75
CA GLN A 411 31.31 0.94 -53.97
C GLN A 411 32.21 1.69 -52.97
N GLY A 412 31.58 2.34 -52.00
CA GLY A 412 32.22 3.21 -51.00
C GLY A 412 32.92 2.44 -49.88
N LYS A 413 33.46 3.20 -48.90
CA LYS A 413 34.30 2.68 -47.82
C LYS A 413 33.65 1.60 -46.96
N GLN A 414 32.32 1.56 -46.87
CA GLN A 414 31.56 0.64 -46.03
C GLN A 414 30.87 -0.46 -46.85
N TYR A 415 31.21 -0.59 -48.15
CA TYR A 415 30.57 -1.56 -49.05
C TYR A 415 30.59 -3.01 -48.54
N HIS A 416 31.70 -3.47 -47.94
CA HIS A 416 31.79 -4.82 -47.37
C HIS A 416 30.83 -5.04 -46.19
N ASN A 417 30.61 -4.01 -45.37
CA ASN A 417 29.67 -4.08 -44.24
C ASN A 417 28.23 -4.17 -44.75
N TRP A 418 27.91 -3.45 -45.82
CA TRP A 418 26.60 -3.55 -46.49
C TRP A 418 26.38 -4.90 -47.17
N GLN A 419 27.40 -5.48 -47.82
CA GLN A 419 27.31 -6.81 -48.43
C GLN A 419 27.10 -7.93 -47.42
N SER A 420 27.59 -7.75 -46.18
CA SER A 420 27.39 -8.75 -45.11
C SER A 420 25.93 -8.89 -44.69
N LEU A 421 25.10 -7.86 -44.97
CA LEU A 421 23.68 -7.85 -44.72
C LEU A 421 22.98 -8.43 -45.96
N SER A 422 22.33 -9.59 -45.82
CA SER A 422 21.76 -10.40 -46.91
C SER A 422 20.53 -9.78 -47.59
N PHE A 423 20.65 -8.54 -48.09
CA PHE A 423 19.62 -7.84 -48.84
C PHE A 423 19.51 -8.34 -50.29
N GLN A 424 18.30 -8.26 -50.86
CA GLN A 424 18.11 -8.48 -52.29
C GLN A 424 18.52 -7.22 -53.06
N LEU A 425 19.54 -7.35 -53.91
CA LEU A 425 20.06 -6.25 -54.71
C LEU A 425 19.40 -6.20 -56.09
N ALA A 426 19.17 -5.00 -56.61
CA ALA A 426 18.78 -4.77 -58.00
C ALA A 426 19.24 -3.41 -58.51
N GLU A 427 19.28 -3.31 -59.83
CA GLU A 427 19.47 -2.06 -60.55
C GLU A 427 18.12 -1.39 -60.86
N PRO A 428 18.10 -0.10 -61.23
CA PRO A 428 16.87 0.67 -61.46
C PRO A 428 15.88 0.04 -62.43
N ASP A 429 16.36 -0.70 -63.44
CA ASP A 429 15.53 -1.34 -64.46
C ASP A 429 14.53 -2.35 -63.87
N TRP A 430 14.82 -2.92 -62.70
CA TRP A 430 13.91 -3.82 -61.98
C TRP A 430 12.56 -3.18 -61.62
N LEU A 431 12.52 -1.85 -61.45
CA LEU A 431 11.27 -1.14 -61.21
C LEU A 431 10.33 -1.20 -62.42
N ILE A 432 10.87 -1.42 -63.62
CA ILE A 432 10.17 -1.37 -64.91
C ILE A 432 9.83 -2.78 -65.42
N GLU A 433 10.60 -3.80 -65.02
CA GLU A 433 10.30 -5.21 -65.30
C GLU A 433 8.90 -5.57 -64.74
N ASP A 434 7.98 -6.11 -65.56
CA ASP A 434 6.66 -6.60 -65.14
C ASP A 434 5.84 -5.66 -64.21
N ILE A 435 5.61 -4.40 -64.62
CA ILE A 435 4.53 -3.57 -64.04
C ILE A 435 3.17 -4.05 -64.52
#